data_AF-A0A7S2P4V3-F1
#
_entry.id   AF-A0A7S2P4V3-F1
#
_cell.length_a   1.000
_cell.length_b   1.000
_cell.length_c   1.000
_cell.angle_alpha   90.00
_cell.angle_beta   90.00
_cell.angle_gamma   90.00
#
_symmetry.space_group_name_H-M   'P 1'
#
loop_
_entity.id
_entity.type
_entity.pdbx_description
1 polymer ?
#
loop_
_entity_poly.entity_id
_entity_poly.type
_entity_poly.pdbx_seq_one_letter_code
_entity_poly.pdbx_strand_id
1 'polypeptide(L)'
;CAGHGELWSSQILAALLDHRSRLQAASTSTSSRGDRFVFLDARKVITVEEDDQQMNKGGGSEVVLWDECAVKLKQTFREEWESNFGGAASTSASSPSQLMHFVATGYIASNSQNVATTLGRDGSDYSAAIFGRLLQSTVITIWTDVDGVLSADPRRVPDAHVLPDVSFNEAMELAYFGAKVIHPKTMQPAIMANPQIPIYIRNTFNSTFRGSRIFTSSTTHTERDRCICGFSTVEDISLINVEGSGMVGVPGVAKRLFGTLESNSINVVFISQASSEHSITF
;
A
#
# COMPACT_ATOMS: atom_id res chain seq x y z
N CYS A 1 -5.44 -3.32 -22.66
CA CYS A 1 -4.14 -2.98 -22.02
C CYS A 1 -4.41 -2.18 -20.76
N ALA A 2 -4.35 -2.82 -19.60
CA ALA A 2 -4.51 -2.15 -18.31
C ALA A 2 -3.42 -1.08 -18.12
N GLY A 3 -3.70 -0.01 -17.34
CA GLY A 3 -2.69 0.98 -16.95
C GLY A 3 -2.57 2.26 -17.80
N HIS A 4 -3.25 2.38 -18.95
CA HIS A 4 -3.22 3.62 -19.73
C HIS A 4 -3.85 4.82 -18.99
N GLY A 5 -4.85 4.56 -18.14
CA GLY A 5 -5.46 5.61 -17.31
C GLY A 5 -4.47 6.25 -16.34
N GLU A 6 -3.58 5.47 -15.74
CA GLU A 6 -2.52 5.94 -14.85
C GLU A 6 -1.52 6.82 -15.61
N LEU A 7 -1.09 6.39 -16.81
CA LEU A 7 -0.17 7.18 -17.65
C LEU A 7 -0.75 8.56 -17.97
N TRP A 8 -1.98 8.61 -18.48
CA TRP A 8 -2.62 9.88 -18.84
C TRP A 8 -2.88 10.77 -17.64
N SER A 9 -3.40 10.21 -16.54
CA SER A 9 -3.71 10.99 -15.34
C SER A 9 -2.46 11.59 -14.70
N SER A 10 -1.38 10.81 -14.53
CA SER A 10 -0.13 11.31 -13.97
C SER A 10 0.55 12.34 -14.88
N GLN A 11 0.49 12.18 -16.22
CA GLN A 11 1.01 13.18 -17.16
C GLN A 11 0.25 14.52 -17.06
N ILE A 12 -1.09 14.46 -17.04
CA ILE A 12 -1.94 15.65 -16.92
C ILE A 12 -1.67 16.34 -15.58
N LEU A 13 -1.61 15.58 -14.48
CA LEU A 13 -1.35 16.14 -13.16
C LEU A 13 0.04 16.78 -13.08
N ALA A 14 1.08 16.12 -13.60
CA ALA A 14 2.43 16.67 -13.65
C ALA A 14 2.47 18.01 -14.41
N ALA A 15 1.89 18.04 -15.62
CA ALA A 15 1.84 19.23 -16.44
C ALA A 15 1.05 20.38 -15.77
N LEU A 16 -0.08 20.06 -15.12
CA LEU A 16 -0.88 21.04 -14.39
C LEU A 16 -0.12 21.64 -13.20
N LEU A 17 0.54 20.81 -12.40
CA LEU A 17 1.31 21.26 -11.24
C LEU A 17 2.54 22.08 -11.67
N ASP A 18 3.26 21.64 -12.70
CA ASP A 18 4.41 22.37 -13.24
C ASP A 18 3.97 23.74 -13.80
N HIS A 19 2.85 23.78 -14.53
CA HIS A 19 2.29 25.02 -15.04
C HIS A 19 1.91 25.99 -13.91
N ARG A 20 1.23 25.50 -12.86
CA ARG A 20 0.84 26.31 -11.70
C ARG A 20 2.05 26.85 -10.93
N SER A 21 3.07 26.02 -10.72
CA SER A 21 4.31 26.43 -10.07
C SER A 21 4.99 27.57 -10.83
N ARG A 22 5.07 27.47 -12.17
CA ARG A 22 5.64 28.53 -13.02
C ARG A 22 4.85 29.83 -12.94
N LEU A 23 3.52 29.77 -12.90
CA LEU A 23 2.68 30.96 -12.77
C LEU A 23 2.90 31.67 -11.43
N GLN A 24 3.01 30.92 -10.34
CA GLN A 24 3.30 31.47 -9.01
C GLN A 24 4.70 32.08 -8.93
N ALA A 25 5.69 31.44 -9.57
CA ALA A 25 7.04 31.99 -9.64
C ALA A 25 7.10 33.30 -10.46
N ALA A 26 6.27 33.43 -11.51
CA ALA A 26 6.22 34.64 -12.32
C ALA A 26 5.50 35.81 -11.63
N SER A 27 4.55 35.55 -10.72
CA SER A 27 3.82 36.59 -9.99
C SER A 27 4.57 37.12 -8.76
N THR A 28 5.55 36.37 -8.25
CA THR A 28 6.33 36.76 -7.07
C THR A 28 7.63 37.40 -7.54
N SER A 29 7.87 38.69 -7.27
CA SER A 29 9.03 39.47 -7.77
C SER A 29 10.40 39.04 -7.19
N THR A 30 10.48 37.87 -6.57
CA THR A 30 11.68 37.25 -6.03
C THR A 30 12.33 36.37 -7.10
N SER A 31 13.64 36.50 -7.31
CA SER A 31 14.41 35.76 -8.33
C SER A 31 14.56 34.25 -8.08
N SER A 32 13.70 33.64 -7.25
CA SER A 32 13.70 32.21 -6.98
C SER A 32 13.03 31.47 -8.13
N ARG A 33 13.78 30.61 -8.84
CA ARG A 33 13.18 29.65 -9.77
C ARG A 33 12.24 28.73 -8.98
N GLY A 34 10.96 28.71 -9.32
CA GLY A 34 9.97 27.87 -8.65
C GLY A 34 10.19 26.37 -8.87
N ASP A 35 9.60 25.55 -7.99
CA ASP A 35 9.65 24.10 -8.03
C ASP A 35 9.23 23.51 -9.39
N ARG A 36 9.77 22.34 -9.73
CA ARG A 36 9.45 21.64 -10.97
C ARG A 36 8.70 20.35 -10.69
N PHE A 37 7.66 20.08 -11.47
CA PHE A 37 6.90 18.84 -11.39
C PHE A 37 7.15 18.02 -12.66
N VAL A 38 7.63 16.80 -12.47
CA VAL A 38 8.10 15.93 -13.56
C VAL A 38 7.29 14.63 -13.54
N PHE A 39 6.79 14.23 -14.70
CA PHE A 39 6.11 12.96 -14.85
C PHE A 39 7.10 11.80 -14.74
N LEU A 40 6.75 10.78 -13.96
CA LEU A 40 7.51 9.55 -13.82
C LEU A 40 6.63 8.34 -14.20
N ASP A 41 7.03 7.61 -15.23
CA ASP A 41 6.43 6.31 -15.52
C ASP A 41 7.01 5.27 -14.55
N ALA A 42 6.17 4.74 -13.66
CA ALA A 42 6.62 3.80 -12.63
C ALA A 42 7.20 2.51 -13.23
N ARG A 43 6.89 2.15 -14.47
CA ARG A 43 7.50 1.01 -15.17
C ARG A 43 9.00 1.19 -15.41
N LYS A 44 9.51 2.43 -15.38
CA LYS A 44 10.95 2.69 -15.45
C LYS A 44 11.67 2.36 -14.14
N VAL A 45 10.94 2.25 -13.03
CA VAL A 45 11.51 2.12 -11.68
C VAL A 45 11.08 0.83 -11.00
N ILE A 46 9.77 0.58 -10.90
CA ILE A 46 9.21 -0.57 -10.19
C ILE A 46 9.36 -1.81 -11.08
N THR A 47 10.32 -2.66 -10.71
CA THR A 47 10.48 -4.01 -11.26
C THR A 47 9.92 -5.04 -10.30
N VAL A 48 9.06 -5.93 -10.80
CA VAL A 48 8.50 -7.05 -10.04
C VAL A 48 8.60 -8.37 -10.80
N GLU A 49 8.72 -9.47 -10.09
CA GLU A 49 8.68 -10.83 -10.68
C GLU A 49 7.53 -11.63 -10.09
N GLU A 50 7.03 -12.58 -10.86
CA GLU A 50 6.05 -13.53 -10.37
C GLU A 50 6.76 -14.57 -9.49
N ASP A 51 6.19 -14.89 -8.33
CA ASP A 51 6.69 -15.99 -7.50
C ASP A 51 6.15 -17.33 -8.05
N ASP A 52 7.00 -18.04 -8.80
CA ASP A 52 6.71 -19.37 -9.37
C ASP A 52 6.22 -20.38 -8.31
N GLN A 53 6.55 -20.20 -7.02
CA GLN A 53 6.12 -21.10 -5.95
C GLN A 53 4.67 -20.85 -5.49
N GLN A 54 4.08 -19.67 -5.76
CA GLN A 54 2.72 -19.31 -5.37
C GLN A 54 1.68 -19.46 -6.50
N MET A 55 2.09 -19.72 -7.74
CA MET A 55 1.21 -20.09 -8.85
C MET A 55 0.25 -21.24 -8.50
N ASN A 56 0.74 -22.25 -7.75
CA ASN A 56 -0.09 -23.39 -7.33
C ASN A 56 -1.12 -23.06 -6.23
N LYS A 57 -1.13 -21.83 -5.67
CA LYS A 57 -1.99 -21.42 -4.55
C LYS A 57 -2.98 -20.30 -4.89
N GLY A 58 -3.17 -19.99 -6.17
CA GLY A 58 -4.26 -19.10 -6.62
C GLY A 58 -4.14 -17.63 -6.21
N GLY A 59 -2.98 -17.20 -5.71
CA GLY A 59 -2.70 -15.80 -5.37
C GLY A 59 -1.46 -15.31 -6.12
N GLY A 60 -1.63 -14.49 -7.15
CA GLY A 60 -0.51 -13.78 -7.76
C GLY A 60 0.09 -12.81 -6.75
N SER A 61 1.26 -13.12 -6.21
CA SER A 61 2.02 -12.19 -5.39
C SER A 61 3.28 -11.83 -6.15
N GLU A 62 3.27 -10.66 -6.78
CA GLU A 62 4.45 -10.11 -7.43
C GLU A 62 5.47 -9.70 -6.34
N VAL A 63 6.71 -10.18 -6.49
CA VAL A 63 7.82 -9.86 -5.60
C VAL A 63 8.60 -8.67 -6.16
N VAL A 64 8.77 -7.62 -5.35
CA VAL A 64 9.50 -6.41 -5.75
C VAL A 64 11.01 -6.66 -5.73
N LEU A 65 11.68 -6.39 -6.85
CA LEU A 65 13.14 -6.47 -6.97
C LEU A 65 13.79 -5.19 -6.43
N TRP A 66 13.92 -5.10 -5.09
CA TRP A 66 14.31 -3.87 -4.39
C TRP A 66 15.62 -3.24 -4.87
N ASP A 67 16.68 -4.04 -5.06
CA ASP A 67 17.99 -3.52 -5.47
C ASP A 67 17.96 -2.95 -6.89
N GLU A 68 17.27 -3.63 -7.81
CA GLU A 68 17.08 -3.16 -9.17
C GLU A 68 16.25 -1.87 -9.21
N CYS A 69 15.15 -1.84 -8.45
CA CYS A 69 14.32 -0.65 -8.32
C CYS A 69 15.11 0.56 -7.80
N ALA A 70 16.00 0.34 -6.82
CA ALA A 70 16.84 1.40 -6.24
C ALA A 70 17.85 1.94 -7.26
N VAL A 71 18.46 1.08 -8.09
CA VAL A 71 19.35 1.49 -9.18
C VAL A 71 18.58 2.28 -10.23
N LYS A 72 17.44 1.75 -10.70
CA LYS A 72 16.57 2.39 -11.69
C LYS A 72 16.06 3.75 -11.22
N LEU A 73 15.67 3.88 -9.95
CA LEU A 73 15.24 5.15 -9.35
C LEU A 73 16.36 6.21 -9.38
N LYS A 74 17.59 5.84 -8.98
CA LYS A 74 18.73 6.75 -8.98
C LYS A 74 19.12 7.19 -10.40
N GLN A 75 19.07 6.26 -11.35
CA GLN A 75 19.31 6.56 -12.76
C GLN A 75 18.26 7.53 -13.31
N THR A 76 16.98 7.21 -13.10
CA THR A 76 15.86 8.04 -13.57
C THR A 76 15.92 9.44 -12.95
N PHE A 77 16.22 9.56 -11.66
CA PHE A 77 16.41 10.86 -11.02
C PHE A 77 17.51 11.68 -11.68
N ARG A 78 18.67 11.06 -11.98
CA ARG A 78 19.79 11.76 -12.63
C ARG A 78 19.43 12.26 -14.02
N GLU A 79 18.82 11.40 -14.84
CA GLU A 79 18.39 11.73 -16.20
C GLU A 79 17.39 12.91 -16.20
N GLU A 80 16.38 12.84 -15.33
CA GLU A 80 15.36 13.90 -15.22
C GLU A 80 15.95 15.20 -14.64
N TRP A 81 16.93 15.11 -13.74
CA TRP A 81 17.64 16.27 -13.21
C TRP A 81 18.45 16.99 -14.28
N GLU A 82 19.27 16.26 -15.04
CA GLU A 82 20.07 16.84 -16.11
C GLU A 82 19.20 17.48 -17.19
N SER A 83 18.11 16.81 -17.57
CA SER A 83 17.15 17.30 -18.58
C SER A 83 16.44 18.59 -18.15
N ASN A 84 16.03 18.70 -16.88
CA ASN A 84 15.23 19.83 -16.41
C ASN A 84 16.07 21.01 -15.88
N PHE A 85 17.29 20.77 -15.41
CA PHE A 85 18.09 21.78 -14.70
C PHE A 85 19.45 22.10 -15.37
N GLY A 86 19.91 21.29 -16.35
CA GLY A 86 21.21 21.47 -17.00
C GLY A 86 22.38 20.89 -16.17
N GLY A 87 23.42 20.41 -16.85
CA GLY A 87 24.49 19.58 -16.26
C GLY A 87 25.33 20.24 -15.16
N ALA A 88 25.77 19.39 -14.22
CA ALA A 88 26.50 19.62 -12.98
C ALA A 88 25.69 20.29 -11.85
N ALA A 89 25.21 19.47 -10.91
CA ALA A 89 24.89 19.90 -9.56
C ALA A 89 26.12 20.62 -8.98
N SER A 90 26.16 21.95 -9.07
CA SER A 90 27.13 22.74 -8.35
C SER A 90 26.81 22.56 -6.87
N THR A 91 27.61 21.74 -6.20
CA THR A 91 27.71 21.58 -4.75
C THR A 91 28.24 22.86 -4.09
N SER A 92 27.70 24.04 -4.45
CA SER A 92 27.85 25.24 -3.64
C SER A 92 26.72 25.26 -2.61
N ALA A 93 27.10 24.99 -1.38
CA ALA A 93 26.27 24.90 -0.19
C ALA A 93 25.66 26.26 0.21
N SER A 94 24.78 26.81 -0.62
CA SER A 94 23.97 27.97 -0.28
C SER A 94 22.61 27.92 -0.99
N SER A 95 21.69 27.18 -0.35
CA SER A 95 20.23 27.06 -0.60
C SER A 95 19.79 26.08 -1.70
N PRO A 96 18.94 25.07 -1.41
CA PRO A 96 18.16 24.41 -2.44
C PRO A 96 16.97 25.32 -2.75
N SER A 97 17.15 26.34 -3.60
CA SER A 97 16.03 27.24 -3.91
C SER A 97 14.98 26.61 -4.83
N GLN A 98 15.20 25.39 -5.32
CA GLN A 98 14.32 24.73 -6.28
C GLN A 98 14.26 23.22 -6.03
N LEU A 99 13.07 22.71 -5.76
CA LEU A 99 12.83 21.27 -5.61
C LEU A 99 12.28 20.68 -6.91
N MET A 100 12.61 19.41 -7.15
CA MET A 100 11.98 18.60 -8.18
C MET A 100 11.02 17.61 -7.52
N HIS A 101 9.77 17.63 -7.97
CA HIS A 101 8.70 16.76 -7.52
C HIS A 101 8.36 15.77 -8.62
N PHE A 102 8.36 14.47 -8.31
CA PHE A 102 7.86 13.47 -9.24
C PHE A 102 6.36 13.25 -9.06
N VAL A 103 5.66 13.20 -10.19
CA VAL A 103 4.31 12.67 -10.29
C VAL A 103 4.41 11.32 -10.98
N ALA A 104 4.47 10.27 -10.17
CA ALA A 104 4.58 8.91 -10.65
C ALA A 104 3.22 8.30 -10.99
N THR A 105 3.18 7.33 -11.91
CA THR A 105 2.01 6.47 -12.10
C THR A 105 1.87 5.48 -10.94
N GLY A 106 0.64 5.22 -10.48
CA GLY A 106 0.35 4.08 -9.61
C GLY A 106 0.08 2.80 -10.40
N TYR A 107 -0.08 1.67 -9.72
CA TYR A 107 -0.60 0.38 -10.21
C TYR A 107 0.23 -0.35 -11.27
N ILE A 108 0.97 0.34 -12.14
CA ILE A 108 1.76 -0.22 -13.24
C ILE A 108 3.22 -0.42 -12.84
N ALA A 109 3.81 -1.51 -13.33
CA ALA A 109 5.20 -1.91 -13.10
C ALA A 109 5.77 -2.61 -14.34
N SER A 110 7.04 -3.02 -14.31
CA SER A 110 7.64 -3.91 -15.32
C SER A 110 8.18 -5.18 -14.69
N ASN A 111 8.36 -6.25 -15.45
CA ASN A 111 9.20 -7.37 -15.03
C ASN A 111 10.68 -7.17 -15.39
N SER A 112 11.55 -8.12 -15.05
CA SER A 112 13.00 -8.09 -15.35
C SER A 112 13.29 -8.00 -16.86
N GLN A 113 12.36 -8.47 -17.69
CA GLN A 113 12.43 -8.36 -19.15
C GLN A 113 11.90 -7.01 -19.67
N ASN A 114 11.59 -6.07 -18.78
CA ASN A 114 10.97 -4.76 -19.06
C ASN A 114 9.60 -4.86 -19.75
N VAL A 115 8.91 -5.98 -19.62
CA VAL A 115 7.52 -6.14 -20.07
C VAL A 115 6.60 -5.51 -19.04
N ALA A 116 5.66 -4.69 -19.50
CA ALA A 116 4.70 -4.02 -18.62
C ALA A 116 3.79 -5.03 -17.91
N THR A 117 3.62 -4.85 -16.61
CA THR A 117 2.75 -5.64 -15.73
C THR A 117 2.01 -4.70 -14.76
N THR A 118 1.15 -5.27 -13.90
CA THR A 118 0.37 -4.54 -12.91
C THR A 118 0.58 -5.12 -11.52
N LEU A 119 0.37 -4.33 -10.48
CA LEU A 119 0.58 -4.73 -9.09
C LEU A 119 -0.63 -5.40 -8.41
N GLY A 120 -1.68 -5.66 -9.20
CA GLY A 120 -2.94 -6.23 -8.72
C GLY A 120 -3.81 -5.23 -7.92
N ARG A 121 -4.63 -5.78 -7.04
CA ARG A 121 -5.59 -5.01 -6.23
C ARG A 121 -4.90 -3.99 -5.34
N ASP A 122 -5.47 -2.79 -5.26
CA ASP A 122 -4.93 -1.64 -4.52
C ASP A 122 -3.48 -1.30 -4.91
N GLY A 123 -3.13 -1.59 -6.17
CA GLY A 123 -1.77 -1.47 -6.69
C GLY A 123 -1.23 -0.04 -6.68
N SER A 124 -2.08 0.99 -6.74
CA SER A 124 -1.63 2.39 -6.62
C SER A 124 -1.16 2.72 -5.21
N ASP A 125 -1.86 2.25 -4.18
CA ASP A 125 -1.41 2.42 -2.80
C ASP A 125 -0.12 1.61 -2.57
N TYR A 126 -0.04 0.40 -3.14
CA TYR A 126 1.18 -0.41 -3.08
C TYR A 126 2.37 0.28 -3.79
N SER A 127 2.16 0.92 -4.94
CA SER A 127 3.17 1.76 -5.59
C SER A 127 3.68 2.87 -4.66
N ALA A 128 2.78 3.56 -3.95
CA ALA A 128 3.15 4.61 -3.00
C ALA A 128 4.02 4.06 -1.86
N ALA A 129 3.70 2.87 -1.34
CA ALA A 129 4.50 2.21 -0.31
C ALA A 129 5.87 1.75 -0.83
N ILE A 130 5.95 1.22 -2.06
CA ILE A 130 7.22 0.85 -2.72
C ILE A 130 8.11 2.08 -2.87
N PHE A 131 7.60 3.17 -3.47
CA PHE A 131 8.36 4.42 -3.58
C PHE A 131 8.75 4.98 -2.21
N GLY A 132 7.83 4.93 -1.25
CA GLY A 132 8.08 5.37 0.12
C GLY A 132 9.31 4.68 0.72
N ARG A 133 9.39 3.35 0.58
CA ARG A 133 10.55 2.57 1.03
C ARG A 133 11.82 2.87 0.22
N LEU A 134 11.73 2.91 -1.11
CA LEU A 134 12.89 3.16 -1.99
C LEU A 134 13.53 4.54 -1.71
N LEU A 135 12.69 5.53 -1.42
CA LEU A 135 13.11 6.89 -1.09
C LEU A 135 13.48 7.08 0.39
N GLN A 136 13.34 6.04 1.22
CA GLN A 136 13.51 6.13 2.68
C GLN A 136 12.67 7.25 3.29
N SER A 137 11.42 7.34 2.86
CA SER A 137 10.50 8.42 3.22
C SER A 137 10.23 8.44 4.72
N THR A 138 10.07 9.63 5.28
CA THR A 138 9.67 9.79 6.69
C THR A 138 8.19 9.48 6.91
N VAL A 139 7.38 9.55 5.85
CA VAL A 139 5.93 9.34 5.90
C VAL A 139 5.41 8.94 4.52
N ILE A 140 4.37 8.10 4.49
CA ILE A 140 3.53 7.85 3.31
C ILE A 140 2.14 8.41 3.61
N THR A 141 1.52 9.10 2.65
CA THR A 141 0.13 9.58 2.79
C THR A 141 -0.71 9.04 1.65
N ILE A 142 -1.75 8.29 1.99
CA ILE A 142 -2.79 7.83 1.09
C ILE A 142 -3.96 8.81 1.16
N TRP A 143 -4.22 9.47 0.04
CA TRP A 143 -5.35 10.37 -0.13
C TRP A 143 -6.51 9.62 -0.76
N THR A 144 -7.62 9.55 -0.05
CA THR A 144 -8.82 8.79 -0.42
C THR A 144 -10.07 9.68 -0.25
N ASP A 145 -11.26 9.09 -0.27
CA ASP A 145 -12.57 9.75 -0.12
C ASP A 145 -13.15 9.64 1.31
N VAL A 146 -12.42 9.00 2.23
CA VAL A 146 -12.76 8.86 3.66
C VAL A 146 -11.80 9.59 4.58
N ASP A 147 -12.31 10.05 5.73
CA ASP A 147 -11.56 10.80 6.74
C ASP A 147 -10.53 9.97 7.51
N GLY A 148 -10.43 8.66 7.28
CA GLY A 148 -9.45 7.78 7.91
C GLY A 148 -9.96 6.36 8.08
N VAL A 149 -9.29 5.60 8.94
CA VAL A 149 -9.77 4.31 9.44
C VAL A 149 -10.89 4.56 10.44
N LEU A 150 -12.08 4.03 10.17
CA LEU A 150 -13.25 4.18 11.03
C LEU A 150 -13.35 3.02 12.03
N SER A 151 -13.95 3.30 13.20
CA SER A 151 -14.18 2.31 14.25
C SER A 151 -15.18 1.21 13.85
N ALA A 152 -16.02 1.46 12.84
CA ALA A 152 -16.96 0.52 12.24
C ALA A 152 -17.40 1.04 10.85
N ASP A 153 -18.10 0.24 10.06
CA ASP A 153 -18.72 0.72 8.82
C ASP A 153 -19.81 1.77 9.17
N PRO A 154 -19.67 3.05 8.75
CA PRO A 154 -20.61 4.11 9.08
C PRO A 154 -22.00 3.88 8.48
N ARG A 155 -22.12 3.04 7.45
CA ARG A 155 -23.40 2.66 6.84
C ARG A 155 -24.21 1.73 7.75
N ARG A 156 -23.55 1.01 8.66
CA ARG A 156 -24.15 0.09 9.63
C ARG A 156 -24.20 0.68 11.03
N VAL A 157 -23.19 1.47 11.40
CA VAL A 157 -23.05 2.10 12.71
C VAL A 157 -22.91 3.61 12.50
N PRO A 158 -24.00 4.38 12.58
CA PRO A 158 -23.96 5.83 12.35
C PRO A 158 -23.01 6.60 13.28
N ASP A 159 -22.81 6.10 14.51
CA ASP A 159 -21.90 6.67 15.50
C ASP A 159 -20.44 6.25 15.31
N ALA A 160 -20.10 5.61 14.19
CA ALA A 160 -18.72 5.28 13.85
C ALA A 160 -17.87 6.55 13.77
N HIS A 161 -16.69 6.50 14.37
CA HIS A 161 -15.77 7.64 14.43
C HIS A 161 -14.39 7.25 13.88
N VAL A 162 -13.63 8.26 13.45
CA VAL A 162 -12.28 8.04 12.94
C VAL A 162 -11.34 7.67 14.07
N LEU A 163 -10.58 6.60 13.88
CA LEU A 163 -9.50 6.18 14.76
C LEU A 163 -8.25 7.03 14.45
N PRO A 164 -7.80 7.90 15.36
CA PRO A 164 -6.70 8.83 15.06
C PRO A 164 -5.36 8.12 14.82
N ASP A 165 -5.17 6.97 15.47
CA ASP A 165 -3.88 6.27 15.52
C ASP A 165 -4.13 4.77 15.66
N VAL A 166 -3.70 4.00 14.66
CA VAL A 166 -3.91 2.55 14.54
C VAL A 166 -2.54 1.88 14.36
N SER A 167 -2.28 0.76 15.02
CA SER A 167 -1.07 0.00 14.78
C SER A 167 -1.14 -0.74 13.43
N PHE A 168 0.01 -1.11 12.86
CA PHE A 168 0.01 -1.94 11.64
C PHE A 168 -0.80 -3.24 11.82
N ASN A 169 -0.67 -3.92 12.96
CA ASN A 169 -1.42 -5.15 13.22
C ASN A 169 -2.93 -4.89 13.29
N GLU A 170 -3.37 -3.87 14.02
CA GLU A 170 -4.80 -3.53 14.09
C GLU A 170 -5.36 -3.18 12.71
N ALA A 171 -4.61 -2.39 11.91
CA ALA A 171 -5.02 -2.03 10.56
C ALA A 171 -5.10 -3.24 9.63
N MET A 172 -4.13 -4.17 9.72
CA MET A 172 -4.12 -5.40 8.94
C MET A 172 -5.31 -6.30 9.27
N GLU A 173 -5.61 -6.52 10.55
CA GLU A 173 -6.75 -7.33 10.99
C GLU A 173 -8.08 -6.70 10.59
N LEU A 174 -8.25 -5.39 10.79
CA LEU A 174 -9.45 -4.68 10.37
C LEU A 174 -9.66 -4.82 8.85
N ALA A 175 -8.60 -4.62 8.05
CA ALA A 175 -8.67 -4.73 6.60
C ALA A 175 -8.97 -6.16 6.13
N TYR A 176 -8.34 -7.16 6.75
CA TYR A 176 -8.59 -8.57 6.46
C TYR A 176 -10.05 -8.95 6.71
N PHE A 177 -10.65 -8.42 7.79
CA PHE A 177 -12.06 -8.66 8.14
C PHE A 177 -13.05 -7.63 7.57
N GLY A 178 -12.67 -6.95 6.48
CA GLY A 178 -13.62 -6.21 5.64
C GLY A 178 -13.66 -4.70 5.83
N ALA A 179 -12.83 -4.12 6.72
CA ALA A 179 -12.66 -2.67 6.79
C ALA A 179 -11.87 -2.19 5.55
N LYS A 180 -12.59 -1.79 4.51
CA LYS A 180 -12.01 -1.32 3.24
C LYS A 180 -11.36 0.06 3.42
N VAL A 181 -10.10 0.10 3.86
CA VAL A 181 -9.34 1.35 3.99
C VAL A 181 -7.96 1.25 3.34
N ILE A 182 -7.21 0.19 3.62
CA ILE A 182 -5.91 -0.06 3.01
C ILE A 182 -5.64 -1.57 2.98
N HIS A 183 -5.11 -2.07 1.87
CA HIS A 183 -4.83 -3.50 1.74
C HIS A 183 -3.59 -3.91 2.56
N PRO A 184 -3.57 -5.08 3.24
CA PRO A 184 -2.40 -5.54 3.99
C PRO A 184 -1.10 -5.60 3.17
N LYS A 185 -1.16 -6.10 1.93
CA LYS A 185 -0.03 -6.11 0.98
C LYS A 185 0.61 -4.73 0.81
N THR A 186 -0.21 -3.67 0.81
CA THR A 186 0.25 -2.30 0.64
C THR A 186 1.08 -1.80 1.82
N MET A 187 0.78 -2.25 3.04
CA MET A 187 1.53 -1.81 4.23
C MET A 187 2.91 -2.46 4.34
N GLN A 188 3.12 -3.60 3.68
CA GLN A 188 4.34 -4.41 3.81
C GLN A 188 5.64 -3.63 3.51
N PRO A 189 5.78 -2.84 2.41
CA PRO A 189 7.00 -2.06 2.18
C PRO A 189 7.30 -1.07 3.30
N ALA A 190 6.26 -0.44 3.87
CA ALA A 190 6.41 0.52 4.96
C ALA A 190 6.84 -0.16 6.27
N ILE A 191 6.33 -1.37 6.52
CA ILE A 191 6.70 -2.23 7.67
C ILE A 191 8.12 -2.79 7.53
N MET A 192 8.57 -3.11 6.31
CA MET A 192 9.91 -3.66 6.04
C MET A 192 11.01 -2.58 5.95
N ALA A 193 10.63 -1.29 5.91
CA ALA A 193 11.58 -0.19 5.94
C ALA A 193 12.27 -0.09 7.31
N ASN A 194 13.47 0.48 7.32
CA ASN A 194 14.24 0.71 8.55
C ASN A 194 14.75 2.16 8.59
N PRO A 195 14.17 3.05 9.43
CA PRO A 195 13.03 2.80 10.32
C PRO A 195 11.73 2.54 9.54
N GLN A 196 10.74 1.94 10.21
CA GLN A 196 9.42 1.70 9.63
C GLN A 196 8.71 3.03 9.33
N ILE A 197 8.01 3.08 8.19
CA ILE A 197 7.45 4.33 7.68
C ILE A 197 5.97 4.42 8.10
N PRO A 198 5.55 5.43 8.87
CA PRO A 198 4.14 5.62 9.19
C PRO A 198 3.33 5.98 7.94
N ILE A 199 2.11 5.45 7.86
CA ILE A 199 1.16 5.71 6.77
C ILE A 199 0.02 6.57 7.30
N TYR A 200 -0.32 7.66 6.62
CA TYR A 200 -1.50 8.45 6.92
C TYR A 200 -2.61 8.16 5.90
N ILE A 201 -3.82 7.94 6.38
CA ILE A 201 -5.03 7.89 5.55
C ILE A 201 -5.76 9.22 5.70
N ARG A 202 -5.96 9.96 4.60
CA ARG A 202 -6.57 11.29 4.60
C ARG A 202 -7.63 11.43 3.52
N ASN A 203 -8.57 12.33 3.73
CA ASN A 203 -9.63 12.63 2.78
C ASN A 203 -9.27 13.79 1.86
N THR A 204 -9.32 13.55 0.55
CA THR A 204 -9.10 14.56 -0.48
C THR A 204 -10.12 15.69 -0.42
N PHE A 205 -11.37 15.39 -0.04
CA PHE A 205 -12.46 16.36 0.06
C PHE A 205 -12.49 17.12 1.40
N ASN A 206 -11.75 16.65 2.41
CA ASN A 206 -11.65 17.26 3.73
C ASN A 206 -10.17 17.36 4.15
N SER A 207 -9.38 18.10 3.37
CA SER A 207 -7.92 18.12 3.48
C SER A 207 -7.38 18.68 4.80
N THR A 208 -8.18 19.50 5.49
CA THR A 208 -7.82 20.05 6.81
C THR A 208 -7.92 19.01 7.93
N PHE A 209 -8.69 17.94 7.74
CA PHE A 209 -8.81 16.88 8.73
C PHE A 209 -7.52 16.06 8.82
N ARG A 210 -7.11 15.71 10.05
CA ARG A 210 -5.83 15.05 10.33
C ARG A 210 -5.72 13.68 9.66
N GLY A 211 -6.82 12.94 9.62
CA GLY A 211 -6.81 11.56 9.17
C GLY A 211 -6.49 10.55 10.27
N SER A 212 -6.20 9.32 9.85
CA SER A 212 -5.67 8.25 10.70
C SER A 212 -4.19 8.04 10.43
N ARG A 213 -3.40 7.86 11.49
CA ARG A 213 -2.00 7.43 11.38
C ARG A 213 -1.87 5.94 11.68
N ILE A 214 -1.35 5.19 10.72
CA ILE A 214 -0.99 3.78 10.86
C ILE A 214 0.52 3.69 11.10
N PHE A 215 0.95 3.06 12.20
CA PHE A 215 2.35 3.04 12.61
C PHE A 215 2.71 1.82 13.45
N THR A 216 4.00 1.64 13.74
CA THR A 216 4.43 0.63 14.71
C THR A 216 4.15 1.13 16.12
N SER A 217 3.31 0.38 16.82
CA SER A 217 3.04 0.60 18.24
C SER A 217 4.27 0.18 19.06
N SER A 218 5.24 1.08 19.24
CA SER A 218 6.29 0.92 20.25
C SER A 218 5.69 1.22 21.62
N THR A 219 5.22 0.21 22.37
CA THR A 219 5.14 0.14 23.85
C THR A 219 4.61 1.35 24.66
N THR A 220 4.05 2.38 24.02
CA THR A 220 3.66 3.68 24.59
C THR A 220 2.15 3.80 24.73
N HIS A 221 1.43 2.71 24.53
CA HIS A 221 0.02 2.60 24.90
C HIS A 221 -0.13 2.29 26.40
N THR A 222 0.60 3.00 27.26
CA THR A 222 0.33 2.99 28.71
C THR A 222 -1.01 3.65 29.04
N GLU A 223 -1.63 4.36 28.08
CA GLU A 223 -2.90 5.08 28.27
C GLU A 223 -4.08 4.54 27.42
N ARG A 224 -3.89 3.51 26.59
CA ARG A 224 -5.02 2.90 25.87
C ARG A 224 -5.55 1.72 26.65
N ASP A 225 -6.50 2.01 27.52
CA ASP A 225 -7.43 1.05 28.11
C ASP A 225 -8.45 0.55 27.06
N ARG A 226 -8.05 0.43 25.78
CA ARG A 226 -8.91 -0.01 24.68
C ARG A 226 -8.53 -1.43 24.31
N CYS A 227 -9.23 -2.39 24.90
CA CYS A 227 -9.20 -3.79 24.49
C CYS A 227 -9.70 -3.97 23.03
N ILE A 228 -10.53 -3.05 22.53
CA ILE A 228 -11.15 -3.12 21.21
C ILE A 228 -10.89 -1.82 20.45
N CYS A 229 -10.26 -1.93 19.28
CA CYS A 229 -9.93 -0.80 18.41
C CYS A 229 -11.03 -0.48 17.38
N GLY A 230 -11.79 -1.48 16.93
CA GLY A 230 -12.88 -1.33 15.97
C GLY A 230 -13.61 -2.63 15.69
N PHE A 231 -14.70 -2.54 14.95
CA PHE A 231 -15.51 -3.65 14.48
C PHE A 231 -15.50 -3.68 12.96
N SER A 232 -15.25 -4.85 12.41
CA SER A 232 -15.37 -5.11 10.97
C SER A 232 -16.24 -6.35 10.77
N THR A 233 -16.84 -6.43 9.59
CA THR A 233 -17.75 -7.52 9.23
C THR A 233 -17.40 -8.00 7.84
N VAL A 234 -17.30 -9.32 7.69
CA VAL A 234 -17.23 -9.97 6.38
C VAL A 234 -18.58 -10.61 6.11
N GLU A 235 -19.20 -10.21 5.01
CA GLU A 235 -20.45 -10.79 4.52
C GLU A 235 -20.15 -11.92 3.54
N ASP A 236 -21.17 -12.68 3.12
CA ASP A 236 -21.04 -13.77 2.15
C ASP A 236 -20.08 -14.91 2.58
N ILE A 237 -20.05 -15.25 3.87
CA ILE A 237 -19.32 -16.41 4.41
C ILE A 237 -20.27 -17.62 4.58
N SER A 238 -19.79 -18.81 4.24
CA SER A 238 -20.41 -20.08 4.59
C SER A 238 -19.64 -20.74 5.74
N LEU A 239 -20.35 -21.23 6.75
CA LEU A 239 -19.77 -21.98 7.87
C LEU A 239 -19.95 -23.48 7.60
N ILE A 240 -18.86 -24.21 7.51
CA ILE A 240 -18.85 -25.66 7.27
C ILE A 240 -18.29 -26.35 8.50
N ASN A 241 -19.08 -27.24 9.09
CA ASN A 241 -18.64 -28.08 10.19
C ASN A 241 -18.47 -29.53 9.71
N VAL A 242 -17.26 -30.06 9.82
CA VAL A 242 -16.92 -31.45 9.48
C VAL A 242 -16.71 -32.21 10.77
N GLU A 243 -17.52 -33.24 10.99
CA GLU A 243 -17.46 -34.09 12.19
C GLU A 243 -17.23 -35.55 11.81
N GLY A 244 -16.44 -36.26 12.61
CA GLY A 244 -16.23 -37.68 12.39
C GLY A 244 -15.43 -38.36 13.49
N SER A 245 -15.82 -39.59 13.83
CA SER A 245 -15.09 -40.44 14.77
C SER A 245 -13.65 -40.71 14.32
N GLY A 246 -13.40 -40.70 13.00
CA GLY A 246 -12.08 -40.91 12.41
C GLY A 246 -11.14 -39.69 12.46
N MET A 247 -11.56 -38.55 13.02
CA MET A 247 -10.66 -37.41 13.20
C MET A 247 -9.74 -37.55 14.41
N VAL A 248 -10.19 -38.25 15.45
CA VAL A 248 -9.41 -38.49 16.66
C VAL A 248 -8.39 -39.60 16.40
N GLY A 249 -7.11 -39.29 16.57
CA GLY A 249 -6.04 -40.30 16.55
C GLY A 249 -5.70 -40.91 15.18
N VAL A 250 -6.33 -40.47 14.07
CA VAL A 250 -5.94 -40.86 12.70
C VAL A 250 -5.17 -39.71 12.04
N PRO A 251 -3.84 -39.83 11.89
CA PRO A 251 -3.06 -38.81 11.21
C PRO A 251 -3.53 -38.59 9.77
N GLY A 252 -3.59 -37.33 9.34
CA GLY A 252 -3.81 -36.98 7.94
C GLY A 252 -5.25 -36.63 7.54
N VAL A 253 -6.23 -36.66 8.44
CA VAL A 253 -7.60 -36.19 8.13
C VAL A 253 -7.62 -34.70 7.78
N ALA A 254 -6.98 -33.86 8.59
CA ALA A 254 -6.83 -32.44 8.28
C ALA A 254 -6.10 -32.21 6.95
N LYS A 255 -5.06 -33.00 6.64
CA LYS A 255 -4.34 -32.92 5.36
C LYS A 255 -5.28 -33.21 4.18
N ARG A 256 -6.10 -34.26 4.28
CA ARG A 256 -7.09 -34.60 3.24
C ARG A 256 -8.13 -33.49 3.08
N LEU A 257 -8.63 -32.95 4.20
CA LEU A 257 -9.57 -31.85 4.21
C LEU A 257 -9.00 -30.62 3.49
N PHE A 258 -7.89 -30.07 3.97
CA PHE A 258 -7.29 -28.87 3.39
C PHE A 258 -6.75 -29.10 1.97
N GLY A 259 -6.25 -30.30 1.66
CA GLY A 259 -5.86 -30.64 0.29
C GLY A 259 -7.03 -30.69 -0.69
N THR A 260 -8.22 -31.10 -0.22
CA THR A 260 -9.45 -31.05 -1.03
C THR A 260 -9.88 -29.59 -1.25
N LEU A 261 -9.81 -28.75 -0.22
CA LEU A 261 -10.13 -27.32 -0.33
C LEU A 261 -9.18 -26.61 -1.30
N GLU A 262 -7.88 -26.86 -1.19
CA GLU A 262 -6.84 -26.33 -2.09
C GLU A 262 -7.09 -26.77 -3.54
N SER A 263 -7.35 -28.06 -3.78
CA SER A 263 -7.61 -28.60 -5.13
C SER A 263 -8.85 -27.98 -5.80
N ASN A 264 -9.75 -27.38 -5.01
CA ASN A 264 -10.93 -26.67 -5.48
C ASN A 264 -10.80 -25.14 -5.36
N SER A 265 -9.61 -24.62 -5.02
CA SER A 265 -9.34 -23.19 -4.85
C SER A 265 -10.30 -22.50 -3.85
N ILE A 266 -10.68 -23.20 -2.78
CA ILE A 266 -11.56 -22.67 -1.73
C ILE A 266 -10.72 -21.90 -0.72
N ASN A 267 -11.01 -20.61 -0.57
CA ASN A 267 -10.37 -19.75 0.43
C ASN A 267 -11.01 -19.96 1.82
N VAL A 268 -10.20 -20.32 2.81
CA VAL A 268 -10.65 -20.52 4.19
C VAL A 268 -10.34 -19.26 5.01
N VAL A 269 -11.37 -18.64 5.58
CA VAL A 269 -11.23 -17.36 6.31
C VAL A 269 -10.97 -17.59 7.80
N PHE A 270 -11.61 -18.60 8.40
CA PHE A 270 -11.47 -18.97 9.80
C PHE A 270 -11.36 -20.49 9.95
N ILE A 271 -10.69 -20.94 11.00
CA ILE A 271 -10.66 -22.35 11.39
C ILE A 271 -10.85 -22.40 12.90
N SER A 272 -11.76 -23.27 13.34
CA SER A 272 -11.94 -23.64 14.74
C SER A 272 -11.99 -25.16 14.84
N GLN A 273 -11.32 -25.73 15.84
CA GLN A 273 -11.29 -27.17 16.04
C GLN A 273 -11.66 -27.45 17.49
N ALA A 274 -12.60 -28.38 17.68
CA ALA A 274 -12.99 -28.79 19.02
C ALA A 274 -11.81 -29.50 19.70
N SER A 275 -11.57 -29.20 20.98
CA SER A 275 -10.47 -29.80 21.76
C SER A 275 -10.60 -31.33 21.91
N SER A 276 -11.79 -31.87 21.66
CA SER A 276 -12.05 -33.31 21.61
C SER A 276 -11.56 -33.97 20.31
N GLU A 277 -11.07 -33.18 19.37
CA GLU A 277 -10.64 -33.56 18.02
C GLU A 277 -11.71 -34.24 17.16
N HIS A 278 -13.00 -34.14 17.54
CA HIS A 278 -14.09 -34.75 16.80
C HIS A 278 -14.65 -33.91 15.65
N SER A 279 -14.37 -32.61 15.65
CA SER A 279 -14.89 -31.69 14.63
C SER A 279 -13.92 -30.57 14.28
N ILE A 280 -13.92 -30.17 13.01
CA ILE A 280 -13.26 -28.98 12.50
C ILE A 280 -14.34 -28.15 11.81
N THR A 281 -14.45 -26.89 12.22
CA THR A 281 -15.30 -25.88 11.62
C THR A 281 -14.44 -24.88 10.87
N PHE A 282 -14.84 -24.50 9.66
CA PHE A 282 -14.16 -23.50 8.84
C PHE A 282 -15.13 -22.71 7.97
#